data_AF-A0A4Y2N5K8-F1
#
_entry.id   AF-A0A4Y2N5K8-F1
#
_cell.length_a   1.000
_cell.length_b   1.000
_cell.length_c   1.000
_cell.angle_alpha   90.00
_cell.angle_beta   90.00
_cell.angle_gamma   90.00
#
_symmetry.space_group_name_H-M   'P 1'
#
loop_
_entity.id
_entity.type
_entity.pdbx_description
1 polymer ?
#
loop_
_entity_poly.entity_id
_entity_poly.type
_entity_poly.pdbx_seq_one_letter_code
_entity_poly.pdbx_strand_id
1 'polypeptide(L)'
;MKTIIILLLVTAVYSKSVERRDPMINEGLFEGDIRGIDPNQDRNAVPKDSMRWPNGVIPYEVDPALYGIWELLMKSIRHIEDNSCIRFVQRTHEKNYIRIIKGNGCWSDWGRAGNGEQPVSIGEGCQYFGTIVHELMHAVGFGHEHSREDRDDYITIHWENINPRSHNGFKKYIPEQQRLLNRFDYDSIMMYGERSFSIRFDLKSMTAKDGTFLEEVYTKPGLSPIDIQRIALLYNCPRK
;
A
#
# COMPACT_ATOMS: atom_id res chain seq x y z
N MET A 1 -41.03 35.47 49.60
CA MET A 1 -40.38 35.35 48.27
C MET A 1 -39.38 34.21 48.32
N LYS A 2 -39.62 33.12 47.58
CA LYS A 2 -38.66 32.01 47.43
C LYS A 2 -37.94 32.17 46.09
N THR A 3 -36.64 32.42 46.14
CA THR A 3 -35.80 32.55 44.95
C THR A 3 -35.41 31.15 44.48
N ILE A 4 -35.82 30.77 43.27
CA ILE A 4 -35.44 29.52 42.63
C ILE A 4 -34.20 29.81 41.77
N ILE A 5 -33.07 29.22 42.13
CA ILE A 5 -31.85 29.27 41.33
C ILE A 5 -31.86 28.06 40.39
N ILE A 6 -32.03 28.32 39.09
CA ILE A 6 -31.91 27.30 38.05
C ILE A 6 -30.44 27.21 37.65
N LEU A 7 -29.75 26.17 38.09
CA LEU A 7 -28.42 25.83 37.60
C LEU A 7 -28.56 25.22 36.19
N LEU A 8 -28.19 26.00 35.17
CA LEU A 8 -28.00 25.48 33.81
C LEU A 8 -26.67 24.71 33.77
N LEU A 9 -26.75 23.39 33.84
CA LEU A 9 -25.66 22.48 33.52
C LEU A 9 -25.41 22.53 32.01
N VAL A 10 -24.43 23.34 31.59
CA VAL A 10 -23.91 23.31 30.22
C VAL A 10 -23.02 22.07 30.11
N THR A 11 -23.55 20.99 29.57
CA THR A 11 -22.75 19.82 29.20
C THR A 11 -21.97 20.16 27.92
N ALA A 12 -20.67 20.39 28.07
CA ALA A 12 -19.78 20.47 26.93
C ALA A 12 -19.70 19.09 26.27
N VAL A 13 -20.42 18.91 25.16
CA VAL A 13 -20.27 17.75 24.29
C VAL A 13 -18.92 17.89 23.59
N TYR A 14 -17.88 17.26 24.14
CA TYR A 14 -16.64 17.04 23.42
C TYR A 14 -16.96 16.11 22.25
N SER A 15 -17.10 16.68 21.05
CA SER A 15 -17.01 15.91 19.82
C SER A 15 -15.58 15.36 19.76
N LYS A 16 -15.41 14.07 20.04
CA LYS A 16 -14.20 13.38 19.57
C LYS A 16 -14.25 13.53 18.05
N SER A 17 -13.29 14.26 17.49
CA SER A 17 -13.02 14.20 16.06
C SER A 17 -13.01 12.72 15.69
N VAL A 18 -13.90 12.31 14.80
CA VAL A 18 -13.80 10.98 14.19
C VAL A 18 -12.45 10.98 13.50
N GLU A 19 -11.46 10.36 14.13
CA GLU A 19 -10.17 10.09 13.50
C GLU A 19 -10.52 9.31 12.24
N ARG A 20 -10.39 9.96 11.09
CA ARG A 20 -10.69 9.35 9.81
C ARG A 20 -9.59 8.31 9.61
N ARG A 21 -9.87 7.08 10.01
CA ARG A 21 -8.92 5.97 9.91
C ARG A 21 -8.54 5.81 8.45
N ASP A 22 -7.27 6.01 8.16
CA ASP A 22 -6.70 5.70 6.84
C ASP A 22 -6.81 4.17 6.63
N PRO A 23 -7.52 3.70 5.59
CA PRO A 23 -7.70 2.28 5.37
C PRO A 23 -6.40 1.57 4.94
N MET A 24 -5.37 2.32 4.52
CA MET A 24 -4.01 1.80 4.24
C MET A 24 -3.22 1.55 5.53
N ILE A 25 -3.66 2.09 6.67
CA ILE A 25 -2.95 1.99 7.95
C ILE A 25 -3.66 0.99 8.86
N ASN A 26 -3.19 -0.25 8.84
CA ASN A 26 -3.77 -1.38 9.56
C ASN A 26 -2.87 -1.83 10.72
N GLU A 27 -3.46 -1.89 11.91
CA GLU A 27 -2.76 -2.36 13.10
C GLU A 27 -2.29 -3.82 12.93
N GLY A 28 -1.02 -4.08 13.21
CA GLY A 28 -0.42 -5.40 13.13
C GLY A 28 0.04 -5.81 11.72
N LEU A 29 -0.17 -4.98 10.69
CA LEU A 29 0.43 -5.17 9.37
C LEU A 29 1.76 -4.43 9.28
N PHE A 30 2.68 -5.02 8.53
CA PHE A 30 3.97 -4.41 8.24
C PHE A 30 3.76 -3.21 7.32
N GLU A 31 4.41 -2.09 7.61
CA GLU A 31 4.29 -0.83 6.87
C GLU A 31 2.85 -0.29 6.67
N GLY A 32 1.87 -0.82 7.41
CA GLY A 32 0.46 -0.41 7.35
C GLY A 32 -0.42 -1.37 6.57
N ASP A 33 0.05 -1.96 5.48
CA ASP A 33 -0.77 -2.69 4.50
C ASP A 33 -0.11 -3.97 3.96
N ILE A 34 1.05 -4.36 4.49
CA ILE A 34 1.73 -5.60 4.08
C ILE A 34 1.50 -6.70 5.12
N ARG A 35 0.92 -7.82 4.69
CA ARG A 35 0.63 -8.96 5.55
C ARG A 35 1.66 -10.09 5.39
N GLY A 36 1.83 -10.88 6.45
CA GLY A 36 2.59 -12.13 6.41
C GLY A 36 4.11 -11.97 6.51
N ILE A 37 4.59 -10.79 6.93
CA ILE A 37 6.01 -10.46 7.04
C ILE A 37 6.42 -10.34 8.52
N ASP A 38 7.56 -10.94 8.87
CA ASP A 38 8.27 -10.70 10.14
C ASP A 38 9.12 -9.43 9.99
N PRO A 39 8.86 -8.36 10.76
CA PRO A 39 9.57 -7.09 10.67
C PRO A 39 11.08 -7.18 10.87
N ASN A 40 11.66 -8.32 11.21
CA ASN A 40 13.11 -8.44 11.43
C ASN A 40 13.88 -8.98 10.19
N GLN A 41 13.24 -9.07 9.01
CA GLN A 41 13.82 -9.73 7.82
C GLN A 41 13.68 -8.94 6.48
N ASP A 42 13.58 -7.59 6.51
CA ASP A 42 12.85 -6.77 5.49
C ASP A 42 13.64 -6.19 4.29
N ARG A 43 12.94 -5.91 3.16
CA ARG A 43 13.50 -5.86 1.76
C ARG A 43 12.60 -5.08 0.76
N ASN A 44 13.07 -4.29 -0.22
CA ASN A 44 12.21 -3.47 -1.16
C ASN A 44 11.49 -4.18 -2.33
N ALA A 45 11.88 -5.39 -2.68
CA ALA A 45 11.15 -6.21 -3.65
C ALA A 45 11.33 -7.67 -3.27
N VAL A 46 10.49 -8.56 -3.81
CA VAL A 46 10.57 -9.99 -3.50
C VAL A 46 12.01 -10.50 -3.65
N PRO A 47 12.64 -10.98 -2.57
CA PRO A 47 14.08 -11.20 -2.56
C PRO A 47 14.53 -12.47 -3.27
N LYS A 48 13.66 -13.47 -3.24
CA LYS A 48 13.91 -14.80 -3.77
C LYS A 48 13.06 -14.97 -4.99
N ASP A 49 13.62 -15.63 -5.98
CA ASP A 49 12.91 -15.96 -7.21
C ASP A 49 11.70 -16.85 -6.93
N SER A 50 11.74 -17.60 -5.82
CA SER A 50 10.61 -18.39 -5.31
C SER A 50 9.39 -17.56 -4.90
N MET A 51 9.54 -16.26 -4.66
CA MET A 51 8.47 -15.33 -4.30
C MET A 51 7.94 -14.55 -5.51
N ARG A 52 8.58 -14.69 -6.69
CA ARG A 52 8.02 -14.21 -7.95
C ARG A 52 6.89 -15.13 -8.39
N TRP A 53 5.89 -14.57 -9.06
CA TRP A 53 4.89 -15.38 -9.75
C TRP A 53 5.52 -16.06 -10.98
N PRO A 54 5.38 -17.38 -11.15
CA PRO A 54 5.96 -18.07 -12.29
C PRO A 54 5.51 -17.43 -13.61
N ASN A 55 6.47 -17.05 -14.46
CA ASN A 55 6.24 -16.38 -15.75
C ASN A 55 5.45 -15.07 -15.68
N GLY A 56 5.37 -14.42 -14.50
CA GLY A 56 4.55 -13.23 -14.32
C GLY A 56 3.04 -13.49 -14.40
N VAL A 57 2.60 -14.74 -14.28
CA VAL A 57 1.18 -15.11 -14.32
C VAL A 57 0.64 -15.20 -12.89
N ILE A 58 -0.39 -14.39 -12.61
CA ILE A 58 -1.05 -14.30 -11.31
C ILE A 58 -2.49 -14.82 -11.45
N PRO A 59 -2.76 -16.08 -11.09
CA PRO A 59 -4.12 -16.57 -11.00
C PRO A 59 -4.89 -15.81 -9.93
N TYR A 60 -6.14 -15.45 -10.20
CA TYR A 60 -6.98 -14.72 -9.25
C TYR A 60 -8.43 -15.20 -9.21
N GLU A 61 -9.04 -14.99 -8.05
CA GLU A 61 -10.49 -15.05 -7.82
C GLU A 61 -10.97 -13.72 -7.23
N VAL A 62 -12.21 -13.33 -7.51
CA VAL A 62 -12.82 -12.12 -6.95
C VAL A 62 -14.00 -12.52 -6.08
N ASP A 63 -14.01 -12.04 -4.85
CA ASP A 63 -15.13 -12.25 -3.95
C ASP A 63 -16.39 -11.52 -4.49
N PRO A 64 -17.57 -12.17 -4.52
CA PRO A 64 -18.80 -11.55 -4.99
C PRO A 64 -19.14 -10.22 -4.31
N ALA A 65 -18.67 -9.98 -3.08
CA ALA A 65 -18.84 -8.72 -2.38
C ALA A 65 -18.22 -7.51 -3.11
N LEU A 66 -17.29 -7.72 -4.05
CA LEU A 66 -16.63 -6.68 -4.84
C LEU A 66 -17.24 -6.48 -6.24
N TYR A 67 -18.29 -7.22 -6.61
CA TYR A 67 -18.91 -7.07 -7.94
C TYR A 67 -19.49 -5.66 -8.18
N GLY A 68 -19.84 -4.92 -7.13
CA GLY A 68 -20.24 -3.52 -7.23
C GLY A 68 -19.15 -2.57 -7.74
N ILE A 69 -17.87 -2.94 -7.64
CA ILE A 69 -16.72 -2.16 -8.13
C ILE A 69 -16.00 -2.85 -9.29
N TRP A 70 -16.65 -3.82 -9.95
CA TRP A 70 -16.03 -4.69 -10.96
C TRP A 70 -15.27 -3.91 -12.04
N GLU A 71 -15.88 -2.86 -12.60
CA GLU A 71 -15.25 -2.05 -13.65
C GLU A 71 -13.96 -1.37 -13.20
N LEU A 72 -13.95 -0.86 -11.96
CA LEU A 72 -12.76 -0.23 -11.38
C LEU A 72 -11.66 -1.26 -11.11
N LEU A 73 -12.04 -2.43 -10.58
CA LEU A 73 -11.11 -3.53 -10.32
C LEU A 73 -10.48 -4.04 -11.63
N MET A 74 -11.29 -4.32 -12.65
CA MET A 74 -10.81 -4.75 -13.97
C MET A 74 -9.99 -3.67 -14.67
N LYS A 75 -10.33 -2.39 -14.52
CA LYS A 75 -9.50 -1.28 -15.01
C LYS A 75 -8.11 -1.28 -14.35
N SER A 76 -8.04 -1.52 -13.04
CA SER A 76 -6.79 -1.55 -12.28
C SER A 76 -5.91 -2.74 -12.68
N ILE A 77 -6.52 -3.93 -12.87
CA ILE A 77 -5.84 -5.11 -13.40
C ILE A 77 -5.27 -4.82 -14.79
N ARG A 78 -6.12 -4.36 -15.73
CA ARG A 78 -5.70 -4.06 -17.11
C ARG A 78 -4.57 -3.03 -17.16
N HIS A 79 -4.59 -2.02 -16.28
CA HIS A 79 -3.51 -1.03 -16.20
C HIS A 79 -2.13 -1.68 -15.99
N ILE A 80 -2.03 -2.68 -15.11
CA ILE A 80 -0.77 -3.39 -14.89
C ILE A 80 -0.43 -4.28 -16.10
N GLU A 81 -1.41 -4.95 -16.68
CA GLU A 81 -1.21 -5.84 -17.83
C GLU A 81 -0.75 -5.11 -19.10
N ASP A 82 -1.36 -3.96 -19.40
CA ASP A 82 -1.05 -3.14 -20.58
C ASP A 82 0.37 -2.56 -20.50
N ASN A 83 0.78 -2.19 -19.30
CA ASN A 83 2.07 -1.56 -19.04
C ASN A 83 3.20 -2.54 -18.71
N SER A 84 2.93 -3.84 -18.60
CA SER A 84 3.96 -4.82 -18.22
C SER A 84 3.79 -6.19 -18.89
N CYS A 85 4.62 -7.17 -18.49
CA CYS A 85 4.43 -8.57 -18.86
C CYS A 85 3.64 -9.38 -17.81
N ILE A 86 3.16 -8.75 -16.73
CA ILE A 86 2.31 -9.42 -15.74
C ILE A 86 0.95 -9.74 -16.35
N ARG A 87 0.43 -10.93 -16.09
CA ARG A 87 -0.88 -11.38 -16.58
C ARG A 87 -1.71 -11.90 -15.43
N PHE A 88 -2.86 -11.31 -15.22
CA PHE A 88 -3.85 -11.77 -14.27
C PHE A 88 -4.81 -12.72 -14.98
N VAL A 89 -4.87 -13.97 -14.52
CA VAL A 89 -5.72 -14.99 -15.14
C VAL A 89 -6.79 -15.45 -14.16
N GLN A 90 -8.03 -15.60 -14.63
CA GLN A 90 -9.08 -16.21 -13.80
C GLN A 90 -8.62 -17.61 -13.40
N ARG A 91 -8.59 -17.88 -12.09
CA ARG A 91 -8.13 -19.16 -11.58
C ARG A 91 -9.05 -20.29 -12.04
N THR A 92 -8.44 -21.45 -12.25
CA THR A 92 -9.16 -22.70 -12.51
C THR A 92 -8.75 -23.81 -11.54
N HIS A 93 -7.46 -24.15 -11.48
CA HIS A 93 -6.93 -25.28 -10.70
C HIS A 93 -5.58 -24.98 -10.05
N GLU A 94 -5.07 -23.78 -10.25
CA GLU A 94 -3.78 -23.35 -9.73
C GLU A 94 -3.78 -23.37 -8.20
N LYS A 95 -2.76 -23.99 -7.61
CA LYS A 95 -2.62 -24.08 -6.15
C LYS A 95 -2.41 -22.71 -5.52
N ASN A 96 -1.53 -21.89 -6.10
CA ASN A 96 -1.18 -20.56 -5.60
C ASN A 96 -1.90 -19.52 -6.45
N TYR A 97 -2.61 -18.60 -5.80
CA TYR A 97 -3.43 -17.58 -6.44
C TYR A 97 -3.76 -16.48 -5.44
N ILE A 98 -4.11 -15.31 -5.97
CA ILE A 98 -4.66 -14.24 -5.13
C ILE A 98 -6.18 -14.34 -5.04
N ARG A 99 -6.77 -14.08 -3.88
CA ARG A 99 -8.21 -13.88 -3.74
C ARG A 99 -8.50 -12.43 -3.35
N ILE A 100 -9.14 -11.68 -4.24
CA ILE A 100 -9.45 -10.27 -4.01
C ILE A 100 -10.74 -10.21 -3.20
N ILE A 101 -10.65 -9.75 -1.95
CA ILE A 101 -11.74 -9.81 -0.96
C ILE A 101 -12.15 -8.43 -0.48
N LYS A 102 -13.40 -8.28 -0.01
CA LYS A 102 -13.82 -7.11 0.76
C LYS A 102 -13.46 -7.30 2.24
N GLY A 103 -12.19 -7.11 2.58
CA GLY A 103 -11.70 -7.18 3.96
C GLY A 103 -11.87 -5.87 4.73
N ASN A 104 -11.20 -5.78 5.88
CA ASN A 104 -11.07 -4.54 6.63
C ASN A 104 -9.75 -3.86 6.26
N GLY A 105 -9.82 -2.63 5.74
CA GLY A 105 -8.67 -1.89 5.21
C GLY A 105 -8.19 -2.37 3.84
N CYS A 106 -7.13 -1.73 3.37
CA CYS A 106 -6.42 -2.01 2.13
C CYS A 106 -5.11 -2.70 2.52
N TRP A 107 -4.88 -3.90 2.01
CA TRP A 107 -3.64 -4.63 2.28
C TRP A 107 -3.48 -5.85 1.37
N SER A 108 -2.24 -6.32 1.27
CA SER A 108 -1.84 -7.43 0.43
C SER A 108 -0.66 -8.20 1.03
N ASP A 109 -0.45 -9.42 0.57
CA ASP A 109 0.80 -10.12 0.83
C ASP A 109 1.88 -9.62 -0.13
N TRP A 110 3.14 -9.69 0.31
CA TRP A 110 4.27 -9.30 -0.52
C TRP A 110 4.69 -10.41 -1.47
N GLY A 111 4.30 -10.30 -2.74
CA GLY A 111 4.62 -11.28 -3.76
C GLY A 111 3.86 -12.59 -3.58
N ARG A 112 4.39 -13.67 -4.16
CA ARG A 112 3.77 -15.00 -4.08
C ARG A 112 4.14 -15.72 -2.78
N ALA A 113 3.17 -15.96 -1.89
CA ALA A 113 3.36 -16.70 -0.64
C ALA A 113 3.75 -18.18 -0.85
N GLY A 114 3.09 -18.86 -1.81
CA GLY A 114 3.49 -20.22 -2.24
C GLY A 114 2.92 -21.40 -1.48
N ASN A 115 2.00 -21.11 -0.56
CA ASN A 115 1.34 -22.08 0.30
C ASN A 115 -0.18 -22.20 0.02
N GLY A 116 -0.69 -21.61 -1.05
CA GLY A 116 -2.10 -21.70 -1.44
C GLY A 116 -2.72 -20.35 -1.82
N GLU A 117 -3.98 -20.18 -1.42
CA GLU A 117 -4.70 -18.90 -1.48
C GLU A 117 -3.98 -17.82 -0.66
N GLN A 118 -3.81 -16.63 -1.24
CA GLN A 118 -3.43 -15.43 -0.50
C GLN A 118 -4.43 -14.28 -0.79
N PRO A 119 -5.06 -13.69 0.23
CA PRO A 119 -5.97 -12.57 0.01
C PRO A 119 -5.27 -11.25 -0.35
N VAL A 120 -5.99 -10.43 -1.12
CA VAL A 120 -5.77 -9.00 -1.32
C VAL A 120 -7.03 -8.29 -0.86
N SER A 121 -6.94 -7.46 0.18
CA SER A 121 -8.09 -6.78 0.78
C SER A 121 -8.35 -5.44 0.12
N ILE A 122 -9.53 -5.30 -0.48
CA ILE A 122 -10.08 -4.04 -0.97
C ILE A 122 -11.32 -3.72 -0.13
N GLY A 123 -11.07 -3.16 1.06
CA GLY A 123 -12.10 -2.82 2.03
C GLY A 123 -12.86 -1.52 1.73
N GLU A 124 -13.61 -1.05 2.73
CA GLU A 124 -14.23 0.26 2.70
C GLU A 124 -13.15 1.37 2.69
N GLY A 125 -13.28 2.34 1.79
CA GLY A 125 -12.27 3.38 1.59
C GLY A 125 -11.11 3.01 0.66
N CYS A 126 -11.02 1.76 0.19
CA CYS A 126 -9.96 1.30 -0.74
C CYS A 126 -10.34 1.41 -2.22
N GLN A 127 -11.54 1.90 -2.53
CA GLN A 127 -12.18 1.81 -3.84
C GLN A 127 -11.72 2.94 -4.78
N TYR A 128 -10.42 3.23 -4.76
CA TYR A 128 -9.75 4.18 -5.63
C TYR A 128 -8.83 3.44 -6.58
N PHE A 129 -8.71 3.96 -7.80
CA PHE A 129 -7.87 3.33 -8.83
C PHE A 129 -6.42 3.16 -8.36
N GLY A 130 -5.80 4.22 -7.84
CA GLY A 130 -4.42 4.17 -7.35
C GLY A 130 -4.23 3.16 -6.22
N THR A 131 -5.15 3.13 -5.25
CA THR A 131 -5.14 2.16 -4.14
C THR A 131 -5.23 0.72 -4.63
N ILE A 132 -6.13 0.40 -5.55
CA ILE A 132 -6.24 -0.99 -6.05
C ILE A 132 -4.96 -1.38 -6.83
N VAL A 133 -4.40 -0.48 -7.64
CA VAL A 133 -3.13 -0.74 -8.34
C VAL A 133 -1.99 -0.97 -7.34
N HIS A 134 -1.94 -0.20 -6.24
CA HIS A 134 -0.96 -0.35 -5.17
C HIS A 134 -1.02 -1.73 -4.52
N GLU A 135 -2.20 -2.17 -4.08
CA GLU A 135 -2.36 -3.49 -3.44
C GLU A 135 -2.03 -4.66 -4.38
N LEU A 136 -2.37 -4.50 -5.67
CA LEU A 136 -1.98 -5.46 -6.69
C LEU A 136 -0.45 -5.44 -6.93
N MET A 137 0.22 -4.29 -6.80
CA MET A 137 1.67 -4.19 -6.91
C MET A 137 2.42 -4.82 -5.73
N HIS A 138 1.87 -4.78 -4.51
CA HIS A 138 2.35 -5.63 -3.42
C HIS A 138 2.28 -7.11 -3.79
N ALA A 139 1.14 -7.57 -4.34
CA ALA A 139 0.98 -8.95 -4.77
C ALA A 139 1.92 -9.32 -5.93
N VAL A 140 2.24 -8.38 -6.83
CA VAL A 140 3.28 -8.55 -7.88
C VAL A 140 4.67 -8.72 -7.26
N GLY A 141 4.93 -8.06 -6.13
CA GLY A 141 6.14 -8.27 -5.34
C GLY A 141 6.92 -7.01 -5.00
N PHE A 142 6.29 -5.84 -5.00
CA PHE A 142 6.93 -4.57 -4.66
C PHE A 142 6.59 -4.11 -3.24
N GLY A 143 7.58 -3.51 -2.59
CA GLY A 143 7.41 -2.80 -1.33
C GLY A 143 7.27 -1.30 -1.54
N HIS A 144 7.25 -0.59 -0.43
CA HIS A 144 7.16 0.85 -0.40
C HIS A 144 8.45 1.56 -0.80
N GLU A 145 8.30 2.61 -1.59
CA GLU A 145 9.42 3.44 -2.02
C GLU A 145 10.05 4.23 -0.86
N HIS A 146 9.23 4.71 0.09
CA HIS A 146 9.70 5.45 1.27
C HIS A 146 10.45 4.61 2.29
N SER A 147 10.45 3.28 2.13
CA SER A 147 11.15 2.32 2.98
C SER A 147 12.46 1.82 2.39
N ARG A 148 12.85 2.29 1.19
CA ARG A 148 14.16 2.00 0.62
C ARG A 148 15.30 2.33 1.59
N GLU A 149 16.36 1.53 1.54
CA GLU A 149 17.55 1.78 2.36
C GLU A 149 18.18 3.17 2.14
N ASP A 150 18.18 3.64 0.88
CA ASP A 150 18.67 4.94 0.41
C ASP A 150 17.64 6.08 0.53
N ARG A 151 16.45 5.85 1.10
CA ARG A 151 15.36 6.85 1.14
C ARG A 151 15.75 8.16 1.82
N ASP A 152 16.66 8.11 2.79
CA ASP A 152 17.11 9.30 3.53
C ASP A 152 17.93 10.26 2.66
N ASP A 153 18.35 9.89 1.45
CA ASP A 153 18.95 10.81 0.47
C ASP A 153 17.90 11.65 -0.27
N TYR A 154 16.64 11.20 -0.28
CA TYR A 154 15.57 11.75 -1.13
C TYR A 154 14.43 12.38 -0.35
N ILE A 155 14.12 11.85 0.84
CA ILE A 155 13.03 12.32 1.69
C ILE A 155 13.51 12.58 3.13
N THR A 156 12.76 13.41 3.85
CA THR A 156 12.91 13.63 5.29
C THR A 156 11.66 13.08 5.99
N ILE A 157 11.86 12.25 7.02
CA ILE A 157 10.78 11.79 7.91
C ILE A 157 10.73 12.71 9.13
N HIS A 158 9.54 13.26 9.42
CA HIS A 158 9.25 14.13 10.56
C HIS A 158 8.72 13.27 11.71
N TRP A 159 9.63 12.58 12.41
CA TRP A 159 9.29 11.63 13.47
C TRP A 159 8.44 12.23 14.59
N GLU A 160 8.60 13.51 14.88
CA GLU A 160 7.81 14.28 15.83
C GLU A 160 6.32 14.40 15.44
N ASN A 161 6.00 14.23 14.16
CA ASN A 161 4.65 14.27 13.62
C ASN A 161 4.03 12.87 13.47
N ILE A 162 4.69 11.81 13.95
CA ILE A 162 4.25 10.43 13.82
C ILE A 162 4.03 9.84 15.23
N ASN A 163 3.00 9.02 15.40
CA ASN A 163 2.80 8.32 16.66
C ASN A 163 3.97 7.32 16.85
N PRO A 164 4.65 7.29 18.01
CA PRO A 164 5.73 6.33 18.25
C PRO A 164 5.35 4.86 17.99
N ARG A 165 4.08 4.49 18.18
CA ARG A 165 3.57 3.14 17.88
C ARG A 165 3.50 2.83 16.38
N SER A 166 3.50 3.86 15.54
CA SER A 166 3.43 3.80 14.09
C SER A 166 4.78 3.97 13.40
N HIS A 167 5.89 4.13 14.15
CA HIS A 167 7.22 4.28 13.56
C HIS A 167 7.64 3.11 12.66
N ASN A 168 7.09 1.91 12.91
CA ASN A 168 7.31 0.75 12.05
C ASN A 168 6.78 0.96 10.61
N GLY A 169 5.86 1.90 10.40
CA GLY A 169 5.38 2.35 9.07
C GLY A 169 6.46 2.95 8.17
N PHE A 170 7.56 3.42 8.78
CA PHE A 170 8.68 4.08 8.09
C PHE A 170 9.99 3.32 8.25
N LYS A 171 9.92 2.05 8.66
CA LYS A 171 11.11 1.21 8.83
C LYS A 171 11.78 1.02 7.46
N LYS A 172 13.09 1.23 7.41
CA LYS A 172 13.85 0.98 6.18
C LYS A 172 14.13 -0.52 6.01
N TYR A 173 14.18 -0.94 4.75
CA TYR A 173 14.63 -2.27 4.37
C TYR A 173 16.11 -2.49 4.67
N ILE A 174 16.47 -3.76 4.88
CA ILE A 174 17.83 -4.19 5.16
C ILE A 174 18.61 -4.19 3.82
N PRO A 175 19.75 -3.46 3.71
CA PRO A 175 20.46 -3.26 2.45
C PRO A 175 20.80 -4.57 1.71
N GLU A 176 21.32 -5.58 2.39
CA GLU A 176 21.78 -6.84 1.79
C GLU A 176 20.63 -7.72 1.27
N GLN A 177 19.40 -7.34 1.59
CA GLN A 177 18.21 -8.11 1.29
C GLN A 177 17.31 -7.42 0.26
N GLN A 178 17.62 -6.17 -0.09
CA GLN A 178 16.89 -5.34 -1.03
C GLN A 178 17.34 -5.54 -2.48
N ARG A 179 16.40 -5.54 -3.43
CA ARG A 179 16.70 -5.35 -4.86
C ARG A 179 16.47 -3.89 -5.23
N LEU A 180 17.53 -3.09 -5.24
CA LEU A 180 17.52 -1.74 -5.79
C LEU A 180 17.46 -1.81 -7.33
N LEU A 181 16.24 -2.00 -7.86
CA LEU A 181 16.05 -2.23 -9.29
C LEU A 181 16.21 -0.95 -10.12
N ASN A 182 15.96 0.23 -9.55
CA ASN A 182 16.04 1.51 -10.26
C ASN A 182 16.28 2.69 -9.29
N ARG A 183 16.45 3.90 -9.84
CA ARG A 183 16.52 5.15 -9.07
C ARG A 183 15.28 5.37 -8.20
N PHE A 184 15.41 6.23 -7.20
CA PHE A 184 14.30 6.64 -6.35
C PHE A 184 13.20 7.34 -7.18
N ASP A 185 11.94 7.09 -6.84
CA ASP A 185 10.79 7.55 -7.61
C ASP A 185 9.70 8.16 -6.72
N TYR A 186 9.66 9.49 -6.64
CA TYR A 186 8.65 10.23 -5.89
C TYR A 186 7.22 9.98 -6.39
N ASP A 187 7.05 9.64 -7.68
CA ASP A 187 5.76 9.41 -8.31
C ASP A 187 5.33 7.94 -8.29
N SER A 188 6.14 7.06 -7.69
CA SER A 188 5.84 5.63 -7.63
C SER A 188 4.46 5.39 -7.03
N ILE A 189 3.74 4.42 -7.57
CA ILE A 189 2.49 3.95 -6.97
C ILE A 189 2.72 3.40 -5.55
N MET A 190 3.96 2.97 -5.25
CA MET A 190 4.40 2.47 -3.95
C MET A 190 4.95 3.57 -3.01
N MET A 191 4.87 4.84 -3.40
CA MET A 191 5.22 5.98 -2.54
C MET A 191 3.99 6.44 -1.75
N TYR A 192 4.06 6.39 -0.43
CA TYR A 192 3.05 7.02 0.44
C TYR A 192 3.08 8.55 0.34
N GLY A 193 1.97 9.19 0.71
CA GLY A 193 1.84 10.65 0.64
C GLY A 193 2.44 11.36 1.85
N GLU A 194 2.60 12.68 1.75
CA GLU A 194 3.27 13.50 2.79
C GLU A 194 2.64 13.37 4.20
N ARG A 195 1.40 12.89 4.33
CA ARG A 195 0.65 12.84 5.58
C ARG A 195 0.42 11.43 6.13
N SER A 196 0.86 10.38 5.43
CA SER A 196 0.65 9.00 5.86
C SER A 196 1.23 8.77 7.28
N PHE A 197 0.48 8.11 8.17
CA PHE A 197 0.78 7.93 9.60
C PHE A 197 0.93 9.20 10.45
N SER A 198 0.59 10.38 9.95
CA SER A 198 0.68 11.59 10.77
C SER A 198 -0.31 11.56 11.93
N ILE A 199 0.12 12.07 13.08
CA ILE A 199 -0.73 12.23 14.28
C ILE A 199 -1.86 13.24 14.07
N ARG A 200 -1.77 14.10 13.04
CA ARG A 200 -2.83 15.03 12.67
C ARG A 200 -2.87 15.23 11.15
N PHE A 201 -4.06 15.45 10.61
CA PHE A 201 -4.27 15.63 9.17
C PHE A 201 -3.57 16.86 8.57
N ASP A 202 -3.23 17.87 9.37
CA ASP A 202 -2.59 19.10 8.92
C ASP A 202 -1.05 19.02 8.93
N LEU A 203 -0.49 17.99 9.57
CA LEU A 203 0.95 17.79 9.69
C LEU A 203 1.46 16.83 8.61
N LYS A 204 2.68 17.09 8.14
CA LYS A 204 3.39 16.19 7.24
C LYS A 204 4.24 15.23 8.06
N SER A 205 4.12 13.94 7.82
CA SER A 205 5.00 12.90 8.35
C SER A 205 6.26 12.73 7.50
N MET A 206 6.21 13.11 6.21
CA MET A 206 7.37 13.13 5.33
C MET A 206 7.31 14.22 4.27
N THR A 207 8.48 14.62 3.77
CA THR A 207 8.63 15.60 2.67
C THR A 207 9.78 15.22 1.76
N ALA A 208 9.63 15.47 0.45
CA ALA A 208 10.75 15.35 -0.49
C ALA A 208 11.80 16.45 -0.26
N LYS A 209 13.08 16.10 -0.36
CA LYS A 209 14.19 17.04 -0.19
C LYS A 209 14.35 18.01 -1.35
N ASP A 210 13.85 17.65 -2.54
CA ASP A 210 13.88 18.48 -3.74
C ASP A 210 12.63 19.40 -3.85
N GLY A 211 11.71 19.32 -2.89
CA GLY A 211 10.45 20.08 -2.88
C GLY A 211 9.31 19.45 -3.67
N THR A 212 9.50 18.26 -4.25
CA THR A 212 8.43 17.50 -4.92
C THR A 212 7.29 17.19 -3.94
N PHE A 213 6.05 17.38 -4.38
CA PHE A 213 4.87 17.04 -3.59
C PHE A 213 4.62 15.52 -3.65
N LEU A 214 4.59 14.87 -2.49
CA LEU A 214 4.31 13.42 -2.40
C LEU A 214 2.81 13.19 -2.34
N GLU A 215 2.21 12.85 -3.48
CA GLU A 215 0.78 12.55 -3.59
C GLU A 215 0.37 11.31 -2.78
N GLU A 216 -0.83 11.34 -2.21
CA GLU A 216 -1.42 10.17 -1.55
C GLU A 216 -1.77 9.07 -2.57
N VAL A 217 -1.60 7.80 -2.20
CA VAL A 217 -1.79 6.66 -3.10
C VAL A 217 -3.16 6.67 -3.80
N TYR A 218 -4.22 7.05 -3.11
CA TYR A 218 -5.59 7.05 -3.66
C TYR A 218 -5.82 8.10 -4.77
N THR A 219 -4.96 9.12 -4.89
CA THR A 219 -5.03 10.13 -5.96
C THR A 219 -4.16 9.79 -7.16
N LYS A 220 -3.21 8.87 -7.02
CA LYS A 220 -2.23 8.58 -8.07
C LYS A 220 -2.91 7.99 -9.33
N PRO A 221 -2.44 8.34 -10.53
CA PRO A 221 -3.04 7.91 -11.79
C PRO A 221 -2.64 6.48 -12.21
N GLY A 222 -1.85 5.77 -11.41
CA GLY A 222 -1.38 4.40 -11.66
C GLY A 222 0.13 4.26 -11.57
N LEU A 223 0.68 3.19 -12.17
CA LEU A 223 2.12 2.94 -12.29
C LEU A 223 2.86 4.12 -12.92
N SER A 224 3.97 4.53 -12.29
CA SER A 224 4.92 5.46 -12.89
C SER A 224 5.73 4.77 -14.02
N PRO A 225 6.44 5.54 -14.88
CA PRO A 225 7.39 4.98 -15.83
C PRO A 225 8.51 4.15 -15.17
N ILE A 226 8.88 4.46 -13.92
CA ILE A 226 9.92 3.74 -13.19
C ILE A 226 9.34 2.46 -12.58
N ASP A 227 8.10 2.46 -12.08
CA ASP A 227 7.40 1.24 -11.66
C ASP A 227 7.35 0.21 -12.79
N ILE A 228 7.00 0.65 -14.00
CA ILE A 228 6.96 -0.19 -15.20
C ILE A 228 8.33 -0.82 -15.48
N GLN A 229 9.39 -0.02 -15.44
CA GLN A 229 10.76 -0.52 -15.63
C GLN A 229 11.15 -1.53 -14.55
N ARG A 230 10.76 -1.29 -13.29
CA ARG A 230 11.04 -2.20 -12.19
C ARG A 230 10.31 -3.52 -12.35
N ILE A 231 9.05 -3.53 -12.80
CA ILE A 231 8.35 -4.78 -13.16
C ILE A 231 9.14 -5.50 -14.25
N ALA A 232 9.57 -4.78 -15.30
CA ALA A 232 10.33 -5.36 -16.40
C ALA A 232 11.65 -6.01 -15.94
N LEU A 233 12.38 -5.35 -15.03
CA LEU A 233 13.60 -5.89 -14.43
C LEU A 233 13.32 -7.07 -13.49
N LEU A 234 12.26 -6.99 -12.68
CA LEU A 234 11.92 -8.04 -11.73
C LEU A 234 11.44 -9.32 -12.42
N TYR A 235 10.70 -9.21 -13.53
CA TYR A 235 10.11 -10.34 -14.24
C TYR A 235 10.81 -10.68 -15.56
N ASN A 236 11.92 -10.01 -15.88
CA ASN A 236 12.65 -10.16 -17.14
C ASN A 236 11.72 -10.05 -18.35
N CYS A 237 10.86 -9.02 -18.36
CA CYS A 237 9.89 -8.84 -19.43
C CYS A 237 10.60 -8.73 -20.80
N PRO A 238 10.03 -9.32 -21.86
CA PRO A 238 10.55 -9.13 -23.22
C PRO A 238 10.59 -7.65 -23.57
N ARG A 239 11.64 -7.22 -24.28
CA ARG A 239 11.64 -5.87 -24.88
C ARG A 239 10.49 -5.81 -25.88
N LYS A 240 9.59 -4.84 -25.70
CA LYS A 240 8.55 -4.51 -26.68
C LYS A 240 9.19 -3.85 -27.91
#